data_AF-A0A9D4HC44-F1
#
_entry.id   AF-A0A9D4HC44-F1
#
_cell.length_a   1.000
_cell.length_b   1.000
_cell.length_c   1.000
_cell.angle_alpha   90.00
_cell.angle_beta   90.00
_cell.angle_gamma   90.00
#
_symmetry.space_group_name_H-M   'P 1'
#
loop_
_entity.id
_entity.type
_entity.pdbx_description
1 polymer ?
#
loop_
_entity_poly.entity_id
_entity_poly.type
_entity_poly.pdbx_seq_one_letter_code
_entity_poly.pdbx_strand_id
1 'polypeptide(L)'
;MIAFARARVCVRVCMPVKLEMAEGAKQSHVPGTDRTPGCNILISSRISEEDASFELSNILNMLGYGKELRQKRRECHRQCDINFNALLPCDFEIITVGSKAEGTSRFFESDRDVLLVCKSIHCIEAACDVDLIPENTDVFRMGTLRCYPGHCILLRERGFSPLLYFAGYDNGHGEVLLSSEYFLNILTIQVSSFFHTSFFHKRSGPSLPYTFGGQDVDAVFALRCRCPSILQNWAARSRHWPPPDIVAKVVSMGAFLTPVGFKEAKIRFLNGGIASTQVR
;
A
#
# COMPACT_ATOMS: atom_id res chain seq x y z
N MET A 1 10.67 -23.90 29.11
CA MET A 1 9.63 -24.14 28.10
C MET A 1 8.87 -22.85 27.88
N ILE A 2 9.15 -22.12 26.80
CA ILE A 2 8.45 -20.87 26.49
C ILE A 2 7.83 -21.02 25.11
N ALA A 3 6.51 -20.88 25.07
CA ALA A 3 5.67 -21.04 23.89
C ALA A 3 5.93 -19.92 22.86
N PHE A 4 6.16 -20.32 21.61
CA PHE A 4 6.23 -19.39 20.48
C PHE A 4 4.81 -19.01 20.05
N ALA A 5 4.38 -17.80 20.40
CA ALA A 5 3.22 -17.17 19.77
C ALA A 5 3.61 -16.73 18.35
N ARG A 6 3.08 -17.46 17.35
CA ARG A 6 3.16 -17.11 15.93
C ARG A 6 2.39 -15.80 15.67
N ALA A 7 3.07 -14.65 15.73
CA ALA A 7 2.51 -13.40 15.25
C ALA A 7 2.54 -13.38 13.72
N ARG A 8 1.36 -13.45 13.10
CA ARG A 8 1.15 -13.31 11.66
C ARG A 8 1.31 -11.84 11.28
N VAL A 9 2.38 -11.51 10.54
CA VAL A 9 2.53 -10.18 9.93
C VAL A 9 1.62 -10.12 8.71
N CYS A 10 0.51 -9.40 8.84
CA CYS A 10 -0.37 -9.04 7.73
C CYS A 10 0.25 -7.83 7.01
N VAL A 11 0.94 -8.08 5.90
CA VAL A 11 1.39 -7.02 4.99
C VAL A 11 0.21 -6.67 4.11
N ARG A 12 -0.41 -5.51 4.36
CA ARG A 12 -1.44 -4.96 3.46
C ARG A 12 -0.70 -4.15 2.40
N VAL A 13 -0.28 -4.85 1.36
CA VAL A 13 0.30 -4.29 0.16
C VAL A 13 -0.79 -3.47 -0.55
N CYS A 14 -0.68 -2.14 -0.53
CA CYS A 14 -1.52 -1.28 -1.37
C CYS A 14 -0.90 -1.27 -2.78
N MET A 15 -1.34 -2.18 -3.63
CA MET A 15 -0.89 -2.26 -5.02
C MET A 15 -2.07 -2.09 -5.98
N PRO A 16 -1.90 -1.37 -7.11
CA PRO A 16 -2.89 -1.34 -8.17
C PRO A 16 -2.86 -2.69 -8.92
N VAL A 17 -3.73 -3.62 -8.55
CA VAL A 17 -3.84 -4.94 -9.22
C VAL A 17 -4.83 -4.86 -10.37
N LYS A 18 -4.36 -5.11 -11.60
CA LYS A 18 -5.23 -5.57 -12.69
C LYS A 18 -5.60 -7.03 -12.41
N LEU A 19 -6.82 -7.25 -11.92
CA LEU A 19 -7.44 -8.58 -11.79
C LEU A 19 -7.95 -9.05 -13.16
N GLU A 20 -7.32 -10.08 -13.70
CA GLU A 20 -7.93 -10.98 -14.67
C GLU A 20 -8.16 -12.33 -13.97
N MET A 21 -9.39 -12.82 -14.01
CA MET A 21 -9.80 -14.04 -13.29
C MET A 21 -9.45 -15.26 -14.14
N ALA A 22 -8.79 -16.24 -13.52
CA ALA A 22 -8.58 -17.57 -14.06
C ALA A 22 -9.50 -18.56 -13.32
N GLU A 23 -10.30 -19.30 -14.07
CA GLU A 23 -11.19 -20.35 -13.58
C GLU A 23 -10.44 -21.68 -13.40
N GLY A 24 -10.74 -22.41 -12.33
CA GLY A 24 -10.18 -23.73 -12.06
C GLY A 24 -11.00 -24.49 -11.02
N ALA A 25 -11.87 -25.37 -11.51
CA ALA A 25 -12.74 -26.23 -10.71
C ALA A 25 -12.03 -27.50 -10.19
N LYS A 26 -12.37 -27.95 -8.98
CA LYS A 26 -12.21 -29.35 -8.53
C LYS A 26 -13.36 -29.77 -7.61
N GLN A 27 -14.14 -30.75 -8.07
CA GLN A 27 -15.19 -31.45 -7.32
C GLN A 27 -14.58 -32.50 -6.36
N SER A 28 -15.18 -32.67 -5.18
CA SER A 28 -15.00 -33.87 -4.35
C SER A 28 -16.33 -34.30 -3.75
N HIS A 29 -16.52 -35.62 -3.67
CA HIS A 29 -17.77 -36.34 -3.47
C HIS A 29 -17.80 -36.97 -2.08
N VAL A 30 -18.90 -36.83 -1.31
CA VAL A 30 -19.18 -37.65 -0.10
C VAL A 30 -20.70 -37.89 0.00
N PRO A 31 -21.18 -39.13 0.32
CA PRO A 31 -22.61 -39.45 0.48
C PRO A 31 -23.03 -39.71 1.96
N GLY A 32 -24.35 -39.64 2.21
CA GLY A 32 -25.03 -40.20 3.40
C GLY A 32 -25.92 -39.20 4.16
N THR A 33 -27.22 -39.07 3.83
CA THR A 33 -28.40 -39.66 4.51
C THR A 33 -28.71 -39.12 5.92
N ASP A 34 -29.82 -38.39 6.11
CA ASP A 34 -30.97 -38.91 6.87
C ASP A 34 -32.26 -38.07 6.75
N ARG A 35 -33.40 -38.71 7.03
CA ARG A 35 -34.78 -38.28 6.75
C ARG A 35 -35.46 -37.58 7.94
N THR A 36 -36.14 -36.46 7.68
CA THR A 36 -37.27 -35.95 8.48
C THR A 36 -38.34 -35.32 7.56
N PRO A 37 -39.65 -35.54 7.80
CA PRO A 37 -40.72 -34.97 6.98
C PRO A 37 -41.16 -33.63 7.56
N GLY A 38 -40.83 -32.54 6.88
CA GLY A 38 -41.26 -31.20 7.27
C GLY A 38 -41.21 -30.24 6.08
N CYS A 39 -42.36 -29.63 5.78
CA CYS A 39 -42.54 -28.46 4.91
C CYS A 39 -41.90 -28.55 3.50
N ASN A 40 -42.67 -29.06 2.53
CA ASN A 40 -42.32 -28.96 1.10
C ASN A 40 -42.48 -27.52 0.61
N ILE A 41 -41.53 -26.65 0.96
CA ILE A 41 -41.07 -25.65 0.00
C ILE A 41 -40.16 -26.42 -0.94
N LEU A 42 -40.67 -26.78 -2.11
CA LEU A 42 -39.87 -27.25 -3.23
C LEU A 42 -38.94 -26.10 -3.65
N ILE A 43 -37.78 -25.96 -2.98
CA ILE A 43 -36.61 -25.28 -3.55
C ILE A 43 -36.06 -26.25 -4.60
N SER A 44 -36.74 -26.25 -5.73
CA SER A 44 -36.33 -26.93 -6.94
C SER A 44 -35.09 -26.23 -7.51
N SER A 45 -34.11 -27.06 -7.84
CA SER A 45 -32.84 -26.80 -8.55
C SER A 45 -31.68 -26.31 -7.67
N ARG A 46 -30.71 -27.21 -7.51
CA ARG A 46 -29.30 -26.83 -7.31
C ARG A 46 -28.90 -26.01 -8.53
N ILE A 47 -28.96 -24.69 -8.42
CA ILE A 47 -28.27 -23.81 -9.37
C ILE A 47 -26.81 -24.26 -9.34
N SER A 48 -26.25 -24.63 -10.49
CA SER A 48 -24.85 -25.02 -10.54
C SER A 48 -23.97 -23.83 -10.11
N GLU A 49 -22.78 -24.09 -9.59
CA GLU A 49 -21.85 -22.99 -9.25
C GLU A 49 -21.57 -22.08 -10.46
N GLU A 50 -21.60 -22.66 -11.67
CA GLU A 50 -21.45 -21.97 -12.94
C GLU A 50 -22.64 -21.04 -13.24
N ASP A 51 -23.87 -21.53 -13.10
CA ASP A 51 -25.09 -20.72 -13.30
C ASP A 51 -25.17 -19.58 -12.27
N ALA A 52 -24.82 -19.85 -11.00
CA ALA A 52 -24.80 -18.85 -9.95
C ALA A 52 -23.71 -17.77 -10.22
N SER A 53 -22.53 -18.19 -10.69
CA SER A 53 -21.45 -17.29 -11.08
C SER A 53 -21.83 -16.41 -12.28
N PHE A 54 -22.50 -16.99 -13.27
CA PHE A 54 -23.00 -16.28 -14.45
C PHE A 54 -24.05 -15.22 -14.08
N GLU A 55 -25.06 -15.60 -13.29
CA GLU A 55 -26.10 -14.67 -12.82
C GLU A 55 -25.51 -13.54 -11.97
N LEU A 56 -24.60 -13.86 -11.04
CA LEU A 56 -23.90 -12.85 -10.24
C LEU A 56 -23.10 -11.89 -11.12
N SER A 57 -22.41 -12.40 -12.13
CA SER A 57 -21.64 -11.58 -13.08
C SER A 57 -22.54 -10.63 -13.87
N ASN A 58 -23.71 -11.09 -14.30
CA ASN A 58 -24.69 -10.25 -14.98
C ASN A 58 -25.24 -9.15 -14.07
N ILE A 59 -25.58 -9.47 -12.83
CA ILE A 59 -26.03 -8.47 -11.83
C ILE A 59 -24.93 -7.43 -11.59
N LEU A 60 -23.68 -7.87 -11.39
CA LEU A 60 -22.55 -6.96 -11.20
C LEU A 60 -22.31 -6.07 -12.43
N ASN A 61 -22.45 -6.62 -13.64
CA ASN A 61 -22.36 -5.85 -14.88
C ASN A 61 -23.46 -4.77 -14.94
N MET A 62 -24.72 -5.13 -14.65
CA MET A 62 -25.85 -4.19 -14.62
C MET A 62 -25.67 -3.08 -13.57
N LEU A 63 -25.09 -3.40 -12.42
CA LEU A 63 -24.76 -2.43 -11.37
C LEU A 63 -23.52 -1.56 -11.71
N GLY A 64 -22.84 -1.85 -12.83
CA GLY A 64 -21.72 -1.09 -13.33
C GLY A 64 -20.36 -1.52 -12.78
N TYR A 65 -20.24 -2.74 -12.26
CA TYR A 65 -18.99 -3.37 -11.83
C TYR A 65 -18.36 -4.26 -12.92
N GLY A 66 -18.92 -4.23 -14.13
CA GLY A 66 -18.38 -4.96 -15.27
C GLY A 66 -16.97 -4.53 -15.68
N LYS A 67 -16.25 -5.44 -16.35
CA LYS A 67 -14.83 -5.25 -16.73
C LYS A 67 -14.60 -3.95 -17.51
N GLU A 68 -15.48 -3.65 -18.47
CA GLU A 68 -15.37 -2.45 -19.33
C GLU A 68 -15.53 -1.15 -18.53
N LEU A 69 -16.57 -1.04 -17.70
CA LEU A 69 -16.81 0.15 -16.88
C LEU A 69 -15.70 0.36 -15.84
N ARG A 70 -15.23 -0.71 -15.19
CA ARG A 70 -14.06 -0.63 -14.30
C ARG A 70 -12.83 -0.13 -15.05
N GLN A 71 -12.58 -0.61 -16.26
CA GLN A 71 -11.46 -0.14 -17.07
C GLN A 71 -11.58 1.34 -17.44
N LYS A 72 -12.77 1.81 -17.84
CA LYS A 72 -13.04 3.24 -18.12
C LYS A 72 -12.78 4.11 -16.89
N ARG A 73 -13.24 3.69 -15.70
CA ARG A 73 -12.99 4.42 -14.45
C ARG A 73 -11.52 4.48 -14.10
N ARG A 74 -10.81 3.35 -14.17
CA ARG A 74 -9.35 3.30 -13.93
C ARG A 74 -8.60 4.27 -14.84
N GLU A 75 -8.93 4.29 -16.12
CA GLU A 75 -8.26 5.17 -17.08
C GLU A 75 -8.51 6.64 -16.78
N CYS A 76 -9.75 7.00 -16.43
CA CYS A 76 -10.06 8.38 -16.07
C CYS A 76 -9.39 8.79 -14.73
N HIS A 77 -9.34 7.94 -13.71
CA HIS A 77 -8.56 8.21 -12.50
C HIS A 77 -7.06 8.37 -12.79
N ARG A 78 -6.50 7.53 -13.68
CA ARG A 78 -5.11 7.66 -14.14
C ARG A 78 -4.87 9.00 -14.84
N GLN A 79 -5.80 9.46 -15.68
CA GLN A 79 -5.68 10.76 -16.34
C GLN A 79 -5.79 11.92 -15.34
N CYS A 80 -6.66 11.80 -14.32
CA CYS A 80 -6.69 12.76 -13.22
C CYS A 80 -5.33 12.82 -12.51
N ASP A 81 -4.74 11.68 -12.16
CA ASP A 81 -3.41 11.64 -11.52
C ASP A 81 -2.34 12.31 -12.39
N ILE A 82 -2.32 12.05 -13.71
CA ILE A 82 -1.39 12.71 -14.65
C ILE A 82 -1.57 14.23 -14.63
N ASN A 83 -2.82 14.70 -14.73
CA ASN A 83 -3.13 16.13 -14.76
C ASN A 83 -2.76 16.79 -13.42
N PHE A 84 -3.05 16.15 -12.28
CA PHE A 84 -2.63 16.65 -10.97
C PHE A 84 -1.11 16.70 -10.85
N ASN A 85 -0.41 15.64 -11.25
CA ASN A 85 1.04 15.55 -11.20
C ASN A 85 1.76 16.59 -12.07
N ALA A 86 1.13 17.05 -13.15
CA ALA A 86 1.66 18.14 -13.97
C ALA A 86 1.60 19.50 -13.27
N LEU A 87 0.73 19.66 -12.28
CA LEU A 87 0.54 20.90 -11.52
C LEU A 87 1.27 20.90 -10.17
N LEU A 88 1.71 19.74 -9.69
CA LEU A 88 2.37 19.61 -8.40
C LEU A 88 3.80 20.16 -8.41
N PRO A 89 4.33 20.57 -7.24
CA PRO A 89 5.75 20.83 -7.10
C PRO A 89 6.55 19.60 -7.52
N CYS A 90 7.76 19.82 -8.06
CA CYS A 90 8.61 18.78 -8.62
C CYS A 90 8.95 17.63 -7.64
N ASP A 91 8.74 17.82 -6.33
CA ASP A 91 9.16 16.88 -5.30
C ASP A 91 8.18 15.73 -5.03
N PHE A 92 6.93 15.80 -5.50
CA PHE A 92 5.90 14.79 -5.21
C PHE A 92 5.22 14.21 -6.44
N GLU A 93 4.68 13.01 -6.26
CA GLU A 93 3.73 12.35 -7.16
C GLU A 93 2.50 11.92 -6.36
N ILE A 94 1.31 12.20 -6.88
CA ILE A 94 0.06 11.58 -6.44
C ILE A 94 -0.16 10.31 -7.25
N ILE A 95 -0.44 9.23 -6.55
CA ILE A 95 -0.93 7.97 -7.11
C ILE A 95 -2.25 7.64 -6.42
N THR A 96 -3.35 7.61 -7.17
CA THR A 96 -4.61 7.10 -6.65
C THR A 96 -4.48 5.61 -6.35
N VAL A 97 -4.95 5.18 -5.18
CA VAL A 97 -4.95 3.77 -4.75
C VAL A 97 -6.35 3.33 -4.33
N GLY A 98 -6.48 2.09 -3.87
CA GLY A 98 -7.75 1.56 -3.35
C GLY A 98 -8.82 1.40 -4.43
N SER A 99 -10.08 1.56 -4.02
CA SER A 99 -11.26 1.28 -4.84
C SER A 99 -11.32 2.14 -6.12
N LYS A 100 -10.89 3.40 -6.05
CA LYS A 100 -10.81 4.30 -7.21
C LYS A 100 -9.75 3.82 -8.21
N ALA A 101 -8.58 3.40 -7.74
CA ALA A 101 -7.52 2.85 -8.60
C ALA A 101 -7.90 1.50 -9.25
N GLU A 102 -8.75 0.71 -8.58
CA GLU A 102 -9.28 -0.54 -9.11
C GLU A 102 -10.45 -0.32 -10.08
N GLY A 103 -11.07 0.86 -10.04
CA GLY A 103 -12.26 1.24 -10.79
C GLY A 103 -13.57 0.69 -10.19
N THR A 104 -13.52 0.22 -8.94
CA THR A 104 -14.67 -0.39 -8.25
C THR A 104 -15.58 0.64 -7.61
N SER A 105 -15.09 1.83 -7.25
CA SER A 105 -15.92 2.97 -6.81
C SER A 105 -16.23 3.93 -7.97
N ARG A 106 -17.34 4.67 -7.89
CA ARG A 106 -17.61 5.79 -8.82
C ARG A 106 -16.82 7.05 -8.43
N PHE A 107 -16.84 8.05 -9.32
CA PHE A 107 -16.06 9.30 -9.15
C PHE A 107 -16.43 10.08 -7.88
N PHE A 108 -17.72 10.32 -7.70
CA PHE A 108 -18.28 11.12 -6.60
C PHE A 108 -18.74 10.27 -5.42
N GLU A 109 -18.53 8.95 -5.48
CA GLU A 109 -18.78 8.06 -4.36
C GLU A 109 -17.47 7.89 -3.58
N SER A 110 -17.59 7.86 -2.25
CA SER A 110 -16.51 7.66 -1.28
C SER A 110 -15.38 8.70 -1.29
N ASP A 111 -14.62 8.65 -0.22
CA ASP A 111 -13.29 9.25 -0.09
C ASP A 111 -12.32 8.75 -1.16
N ARG A 112 -11.31 9.56 -1.44
CA ARG A 112 -10.22 9.23 -2.37
C ARG A 112 -8.97 8.84 -1.59
N ASP A 113 -8.56 7.58 -1.69
CA ASP A 113 -7.27 7.13 -1.17
C ASP A 113 -6.14 7.49 -2.14
N VAL A 114 -5.10 8.18 -1.66
CA VAL A 114 -3.93 8.52 -2.48
C VAL A 114 -2.61 8.22 -1.77
N LEU A 115 -1.59 7.84 -2.54
CA LEU A 115 -0.20 7.90 -2.11
C LEU A 115 0.42 9.20 -2.57
N LEU A 116 1.04 9.92 -1.63
CA LEU A 116 1.91 11.08 -1.90
C LEU A 116 3.36 10.59 -1.88
N VAL A 117 3.89 10.27 -3.06
CA VAL A 117 5.22 9.69 -3.23
C VAL A 117 6.26 10.80 -3.36
N CYS A 118 7.23 10.83 -2.45
CA CYS A 118 8.38 11.73 -2.56
C CYS A 118 9.32 11.24 -3.68
N LYS A 119 9.55 12.08 -4.70
CA LYS A 119 10.37 11.73 -5.88
C LYS A 119 11.86 11.85 -5.60
N SER A 120 12.25 12.74 -4.70
CA SER A 120 13.65 13.03 -4.39
C SER A 120 14.31 12.01 -3.45
N ILE A 121 13.55 11.05 -2.91
CA ILE A 121 14.02 10.09 -1.92
C ILE A 121 13.70 8.66 -2.36
N HIS A 122 14.73 7.81 -2.36
CA HIS A 122 14.64 6.38 -2.63
C HIS A 122 15.18 5.56 -1.45
N CYS A 123 14.52 4.45 -1.15
CA CYS A 123 14.94 3.51 -0.12
C CYS A 123 15.37 2.19 -0.76
N ILE A 124 16.45 1.59 -0.26
CA ILE A 124 17.00 0.35 -0.79
C ILE A 124 17.37 -0.62 0.32
N GLU A 125 17.27 -1.92 0.06
CA GLU A 125 17.89 -2.93 0.91
C GLU A 125 19.43 -2.91 0.82
N ALA A 126 20.11 -3.46 1.83
CA ALA A 126 21.57 -3.50 1.88
C ALA A 126 22.25 -4.25 0.72
N ALA A 127 21.54 -5.21 0.11
CA ALA A 127 22.05 -5.99 -1.03
C ALA A 127 21.80 -5.30 -2.39
N CYS A 128 21.09 -4.17 -2.41
CA CYS A 128 20.81 -3.44 -3.64
C CYS A 128 21.97 -2.52 -4.01
N ASP A 129 22.26 -2.47 -5.31
CA ASP A 129 23.21 -1.54 -5.88
C ASP A 129 22.62 -0.11 -5.92
N VAL A 130 23.37 0.84 -5.35
CA VAL A 130 23.03 2.27 -5.28
C VAL A 130 23.13 2.93 -6.65
N ASP A 131 23.98 2.41 -7.53
CA ASP A 131 24.26 2.99 -8.85
C ASP A 131 23.08 2.84 -9.82
N LEU A 132 22.11 1.98 -9.48
CA LEU A 132 20.84 1.85 -10.19
C LEU A 132 19.85 2.98 -9.88
N ILE A 133 20.17 3.87 -8.94
CA ILE A 133 19.33 5.01 -8.55
C ILE A 133 19.94 6.30 -9.11
N PRO A 134 19.14 7.21 -9.72
CA PRO A 134 19.66 8.47 -10.29
C PRO A 134 20.50 9.28 -9.29
N GLU A 135 21.62 9.84 -9.75
CA GLU A 135 22.60 10.53 -8.89
C GLU A 135 22.03 11.70 -8.09
N ASN A 136 21.03 12.39 -8.64
CA ASN A 136 20.35 13.53 -8.03
C ASN A 136 19.25 13.14 -7.03
N THR A 137 19.20 11.88 -6.62
CA THR A 137 18.21 11.34 -5.67
C THR A 137 18.89 11.01 -4.34
N ASP A 138 18.28 11.42 -3.23
CA ASP A 138 18.69 10.97 -1.90
C ASP A 138 18.39 9.49 -1.74
N VAL A 139 19.37 8.74 -1.24
CA VAL A 139 19.27 7.29 -1.07
C VAL A 139 19.40 6.93 0.40
N PHE A 140 18.46 6.13 0.87
CA PHE A 140 18.46 5.56 2.21
C PHE A 140 18.55 4.05 2.17
N ARG A 141 19.48 3.49 2.95
CA ARG A 141 19.62 2.07 3.17
C ARG A 141 18.71 1.62 4.32
N MET A 142 17.99 0.54 4.09
CA MET A 142 17.08 -0.06 5.06
C MET A 142 17.84 -0.97 6.02
N GLY A 143 17.77 -0.67 7.32
CA GLY A 143 18.20 -1.54 8.40
C GLY A 143 17.02 -2.26 9.05
N THR A 144 16.93 -3.59 8.90
CA THR A 144 15.80 -4.40 9.42
C THR A 144 16.14 -5.26 10.63
N LEU A 145 17.42 -5.58 10.86
CA LEU A 145 17.87 -6.56 11.86
C LEU A 145 17.47 -6.24 13.31
N ARG A 146 17.32 -4.96 13.64
CA ARG A 146 16.98 -4.47 14.99
C ARG A 146 15.59 -3.82 15.06
N CYS A 147 14.74 -4.09 14.07
CA CYS A 147 13.42 -3.53 13.98
C CYS A 147 12.33 -4.56 14.27
N TYR A 148 11.17 -4.09 14.71
CA TYR A 148 9.98 -4.92 14.77
C TYR A 148 9.59 -5.39 13.37
N PRO A 149 9.01 -6.61 13.22
CA PRO A 149 8.55 -7.10 11.93
C PRO A 149 7.68 -6.08 11.19
N GLY A 150 7.94 -5.93 9.90
CA GLY A 150 7.25 -4.95 9.05
C GLY A 150 7.78 -3.52 9.18
N HIS A 151 8.83 -3.27 9.98
CA HIS A 151 9.43 -1.94 10.09
C HIS A 151 10.94 -1.96 9.81
N CYS A 152 11.49 -0.78 9.48
CA CYS A 152 12.92 -0.58 9.23
C CYS A 152 13.42 0.77 9.75
N ILE A 153 14.73 0.86 9.98
CA ILE A 153 15.44 2.13 10.14
C ILE A 153 15.97 2.54 8.76
N LEU A 154 15.99 3.83 8.47
CA LEU A 154 16.51 4.39 7.23
C LEU A 154 17.81 5.14 7.52
N LEU A 155 18.92 4.57 7.07
CA LEU A 155 20.25 5.17 7.17
C LEU A 155 20.58 5.86 5.86
N ARG A 156 21.08 7.08 5.92
CA ARG A 156 21.47 7.82 4.73
C ARG A 156 22.68 7.17 4.08
N GLU A 157 22.53 6.85 2.80
CA GLU A 157 23.60 6.30 1.96
C GLU A 157 24.20 7.39 1.08
N ARG A 158 23.35 8.20 0.43
CA ARG A 158 23.75 9.21 -0.56
C ARG A 158 22.77 10.38 -0.59
N GLY A 159 23.22 11.51 -1.14
CA GLY A 159 22.42 12.72 -1.36
C GLY A 159 22.48 13.69 -0.18
N PHE A 160 22.03 14.94 -0.34
CA PHE A 160 22.04 16.02 0.66
C PHE A 160 20.81 16.93 0.44
N SER A 161 19.58 16.40 0.36
CA SER A 161 18.45 17.35 0.24
C SER A 161 18.28 18.20 1.51
N PRO A 162 17.84 19.46 1.37
CA PRO A 162 17.47 20.31 2.50
C PRO A 162 16.42 19.70 3.42
N LEU A 163 15.55 18.82 2.91
CA LEU A 163 14.60 18.06 3.72
C LEU A 163 15.31 17.24 4.81
N LEU A 164 16.49 16.70 4.48
CA LEU A 164 17.27 15.86 5.40
C LEU A 164 17.93 16.65 6.51
N TYR A 165 18.20 17.95 6.30
CA TYR A 165 18.77 18.78 7.35
C TYR A 165 17.84 18.87 8.57
N PHE A 166 16.53 18.91 8.33
CA PHE A 166 15.52 19.03 9.39
C PHE A 166 14.94 17.68 9.84
N ALA A 167 14.97 16.65 8.97
CA ALA A 167 14.43 15.33 9.27
C ALA A 167 15.49 14.31 9.75
N GLY A 168 16.76 14.63 9.56
CA GLY A 168 17.90 13.78 9.88
C GLY A 168 18.30 13.83 11.36
N TYR A 169 18.77 12.70 11.87
CA TYR A 169 19.34 12.58 13.22
C TYR A 169 20.69 11.85 13.14
N ASP A 170 21.76 12.48 13.64
CA ASP A 170 23.06 11.81 13.79
C ASP A 170 23.00 10.86 14.98
N ASN A 171 23.33 9.59 14.74
CA ASN A 171 23.33 8.56 15.78
C ASN A 171 24.56 8.59 16.70
N GLY A 172 25.45 9.56 16.55
CA GLY A 172 26.69 9.71 17.32
C GLY A 172 27.84 8.86 16.79
N HIS A 173 27.62 8.09 15.72
CA HIS A 173 28.63 7.34 14.99
C HIS A 173 28.91 7.94 13.59
N GLY A 174 28.41 9.14 13.32
CA GLY A 174 28.53 9.80 12.02
C GLY A 174 27.54 9.27 10.98
N GLU A 175 26.59 8.40 11.36
CA GLU A 175 25.52 7.96 10.48
C GLU A 175 24.28 8.83 10.68
N VAL A 176 23.68 9.28 9.58
CA VAL A 176 22.46 10.08 9.62
C VAL A 176 21.25 9.18 9.39
N LEU A 177 20.33 9.18 10.35
CA LEU A 177 19.07 8.45 10.33
C LEU A 177 17.92 9.36 9.92
N LEU A 178 16.95 8.84 9.16
CA LEU A 178 15.71 9.59 8.87
C LEU A 178 14.67 9.35 9.97
N SER A 179 14.31 10.39 10.72
CA SER A 179 13.17 10.32 11.65
C SER A 179 11.87 10.42 10.87
N SER A 180 11.05 9.37 10.93
CA SER A 180 9.75 9.38 10.26
C SER A 180 8.78 10.42 10.85
N GLU A 181 8.92 10.79 12.12
CA GLU A 181 8.10 11.82 12.77
C GLU A 181 8.43 13.21 12.24
N TYR A 182 9.71 13.60 12.29
CA TYR A 182 10.14 14.89 11.76
C TYR A 182 9.90 14.98 10.26
N PHE A 183 10.20 13.90 9.53
CA PHE A 183 9.94 13.81 8.11
C PHE A 183 8.47 14.07 7.79
N LEU A 184 7.54 13.37 8.47
CA LEU A 184 6.11 13.58 8.24
C LEU A 184 5.63 14.98 8.62
N ASN A 185 6.16 15.58 9.68
CA ASN A 185 5.81 16.94 10.06
C ASN A 185 6.22 17.93 8.97
N ILE A 186 7.44 17.80 8.44
CA ILE A 186 7.94 18.64 7.34
C ILE A 186 7.09 18.46 6.08
N LEU A 187 6.84 17.21 5.65
CA LEU A 187 6.02 16.95 4.47
C LEU A 187 4.59 17.48 4.63
N THR A 188 4.01 17.35 5.83
CA THR A 188 2.69 17.90 6.12
C THR A 188 2.67 19.41 5.94
N ILE A 189 3.66 20.14 6.48
CA ILE A 189 3.77 21.60 6.31
C ILE A 189 3.89 21.98 4.83
N GLN A 190 4.73 21.28 4.06
CA GLN A 190 4.92 21.55 2.63
C GLN A 190 3.63 21.33 1.83
N VAL A 191 2.97 20.20 2.05
CA VAL A 191 1.69 19.86 1.40
C VAL A 191 0.61 20.86 1.81
N SER A 192 0.52 21.22 3.09
CA SER A 192 -0.41 22.25 3.59
C SER A 192 -0.26 23.57 2.86
N SER A 193 1.00 24.03 2.73
CA SER A 193 1.33 25.28 2.06
C SER A 193 0.97 25.24 0.58
N PHE A 194 1.12 24.09 -0.07
CA PHE A 194 0.88 23.97 -1.50
C PHE A 194 -0.61 23.88 -1.85
N PHE A 195 -1.37 23.02 -1.16
CA PHE A 195 -2.79 22.84 -1.48
C PHE A 195 -3.68 23.94 -0.92
N HIS A 196 -3.11 24.91 -0.18
CA HIS A 196 -3.86 25.92 0.55
C HIS A 196 -4.97 25.32 1.44
N THR A 197 -4.79 24.07 1.87
CA THR A 197 -5.77 23.34 2.67
C THR A 197 -5.62 23.73 4.12
N SER A 198 -6.58 24.48 4.65
CA SER A 198 -6.65 24.89 6.05
C SER A 198 -7.14 23.80 7.00
N PHE A 199 -7.48 22.60 6.51
CA PHE A 199 -8.16 21.56 7.28
C PHE A 199 -7.49 20.20 7.10
N PHE A 200 -6.39 19.97 7.82
CA PHE A 200 -5.98 18.60 8.14
C PHE A 200 -6.79 18.15 9.34
N HIS A 201 -7.53 17.05 9.21
CA HIS A 201 -8.13 16.45 10.39
C HIS A 201 -7.02 15.86 11.27
N LYS A 202 -7.32 15.66 12.56
CA LYS A 202 -6.40 15.03 13.50
C LYS A 202 -5.91 13.70 12.92
N ARG A 203 -4.61 13.62 12.66
CA ARG A 203 -3.95 12.44 12.08
C ARG A 203 -4.22 11.19 12.92
N SER A 204 -4.66 10.11 12.27
CA SER A 204 -4.82 8.78 12.88
C SER A 204 -3.99 7.74 12.12
N GLY A 205 -2.74 7.55 12.53
CA GLY A 205 -1.84 6.56 11.93
C GLY A 205 -1.10 7.06 10.67
N PRO A 206 -1.04 6.29 9.57
CA PRO A 206 -0.30 6.65 8.34
C PRO A 206 -0.92 7.79 7.55
N SER A 207 -2.22 7.98 7.70
CA SER A 207 -2.98 8.78 6.76
C SER A 207 -3.18 10.21 7.25
N LEU A 208 -3.20 11.11 6.27
CA LEU A 208 -3.36 12.53 6.40
C LEU A 208 -4.64 12.91 5.67
N PRO A 209 -5.80 12.81 6.33
CA PRO A 209 -7.08 13.17 5.74
C PRO A 209 -7.18 14.69 5.54
N TYR A 210 -7.60 15.10 4.34
CA TYR A 210 -7.90 16.49 3.99
C TYR A 210 -9.05 16.56 2.96
N THR A 211 -9.69 17.72 2.87
CA THR A 211 -10.72 17.98 1.84
C THR A 211 -10.12 18.85 0.73
N PHE A 212 -10.26 18.44 -0.52
CA PHE A 212 -9.83 19.19 -1.70
C PHE A 212 -10.93 19.24 -2.75
N GLY A 213 -11.32 20.43 -3.19
CA GLY A 213 -12.41 20.61 -4.16
C GLY A 213 -13.75 20.03 -3.69
N GLY A 214 -13.99 20.02 -2.37
CA GLY A 214 -15.20 19.43 -1.77
C GLY A 214 -15.19 17.89 -1.68
N GLN A 215 -14.09 17.24 -2.04
CA GLN A 215 -13.91 15.79 -1.89
C GLN A 215 -12.96 15.48 -0.74
N ASP A 216 -13.34 14.52 0.10
CA ASP A 216 -12.46 13.99 1.14
C ASP A 216 -11.40 13.07 0.53
N VAL A 217 -10.15 13.30 0.92
CA VAL A 217 -8.97 12.58 0.44
C VAL A 217 -8.23 12.02 1.65
N ASP A 218 -8.00 10.71 1.66
CA ASP A 218 -7.13 10.05 2.64
C ASP A 218 -5.75 9.82 2.01
N ALA A 219 -4.81 10.71 2.33
CA ALA A 219 -3.48 10.66 1.73
C ALA A 219 -2.47 9.97 2.64
N VAL A 220 -1.60 9.13 2.07
CA VAL A 220 -0.50 8.50 2.79
C VAL A 220 0.82 8.88 2.11
N PHE A 221 1.74 9.46 2.87
CA PHE A 221 3.09 9.71 2.36
C PHE A 221 3.84 8.39 2.14
N ALA A 222 4.58 8.34 1.05
CA ALA A 222 5.31 7.16 0.62
C ALA A 222 6.69 7.50 0.06
N LEU A 223 7.64 6.60 0.27
CA LEU A 223 8.97 6.60 -0.33
C LEU A 223 9.10 5.39 -1.25
N ARG A 224 9.68 5.57 -2.44
CA ARG A 224 9.95 4.44 -3.33
C ARG A 224 10.96 3.50 -2.69
N CYS A 225 10.69 2.20 -2.79
CA CYS A 225 11.48 1.20 -2.10
C CYS A 225 11.87 0.03 -3.00
N ARG A 226 13.15 -0.30 -2.98
CA ARG A 226 13.71 -1.51 -3.60
C ARG A 226 14.08 -2.51 -2.52
N CYS A 227 13.14 -3.41 -2.22
CA CYS A 227 13.29 -4.44 -1.18
C CYS A 227 13.08 -5.88 -1.73
N PRO A 228 13.95 -6.34 -2.64
CA PRO A 228 13.79 -7.62 -3.31
C PRO A 228 13.72 -8.80 -2.33
N SER A 229 14.50 -8.78 -1.25
CA SER A 229 14.52 -9.87 -0.28
C SER A 229 13.18 -9.97 0.47
N ILE A 230 12.61 -8.83 0.88
CA ILE A 230 11.28 -8.81 1.52
C ILE A 230 10.20 -9.33 0.55
N LEU A 231 10.20 -8.88 -0.70
CA LEU A 231 9.20 -9.28 -1.70
C LEU A 231 9.34 -10.77 -2.09
N GLN A 232 10.56 -11.27 -2.24
CA GLN A 232 10.83 -12.68 -2.52
C GLN A 232 10.41 -13.57 -1.33
N ASN A 233 10.73 -13.17 -0.10
CA ASN A 233 10.29 -13.88 1.10
C ASN A 233 8.77 -13.89 1.24
N TRP A 234 8.09 -12.80 0.84
CA TRP A 234 6.64 -12.81 0.73
C TRP A 234 6.20 -13.85 -0.30
N ALA A 235 6.72 -13.78 -1.54
CA ALA A 235 6.35 -14.66 -2.64
C ALA A 235 6.54 -16.16 -2.32
N ALA A 236 7.59 -16.52 -1.60
CA ALA A 236 7.92 -17.90 -1.22
C ALA A 236 6.96 -18.52 -0.19
N ARG A 237 6.03 -17.75 0.41
CA ARG A 237 5.05 -18.28 1.37
C ARG A 237 4.11 -19.27 0.69
N SER A 238 3.94 -20.45 1.30
CA SER A 238 2.96 -21.46 0.88
C SER A 238 1.55 -20.87 0.83
N ARG A 239 0.94 -20.87 -0.36
CA ARG A 239 -0.39 -20.34 -0.61
C ARG A 239 -1.03 -21.03 -1.82
N HIS A 240 -2.36 -21.12 -1.84
CA HIS A 240 -3.11 -21.58 -3.01
C HIS A 240 -3.60 -20.42 -3.89
N TRP A 241 -3.49 -19.19 -3.39
CA TRP A 241 -3.93 -17.97 -4.07
C TRP A 241 -3.08 -16.77 -3.61
N PRO A 242 -2.76 -15.79 -4.48
CA PRO A 242 -3.08 -15.74 -5.91
C PRO A 242 -2.20 -16.69 -6.75
N PRO A 243 -2.53 -16.91 -8.04
CA PRO A 243 -1.74 -17.71 -8.97
C PRO A 243 -0.25 -17.26 -9.07
N PRO A 244 0.69 -18.17 -9.38
CA PRO A 244 2.13 -17.87 -9.38
C PRO A 244 2.56 -16.71 -10.29
N ASP A 245 1.90 -16.55 -11.44
CA ASP A 245 2.13 -15.45 -12.39
C ASP A 245 1.77 -14.09 -11.79
N ILE A 246 0.66 -14.02 -11.04
CA ILE A 246 0.26 -12.82 -10.30
C ILE A 246 1.27 -12.53 -9.17
N VAL A 247 1.74 -13.57 -8.46
CA VAL A 247 2.79 -13.43 -7.45
C VAL A 247 4.07 -12.86 -8.06
N ALA A 248 4.53 -13.42 -9.18
CA ALA A 248 5.73 -12.94 -9.89
C ALA A 248 5.59 -11.48 -10.34
N LYS A 249 4.41 -11.12 -10.87
CA LYS A 249 4.09 -9.75 -11.23
C LYS A 249 4.17 -8.81 -10.02
N VAL A 250 3.56 -9.17 -8.89
CA VAL A 250 3.63 -8.37 -7.65
C VAL A 250 5.07 -8.12 -7.20
N VAL A 251 5.93 -9.14 -7.25
CA VAL A 251 7.35 -9.00 -6.87
C VAL A 251 8.10 -8.01 -7.79
N SER A 252 7.70 -7.91 -9.06
CA SER A 252 8.31 -6.99 -10.03
C SER A 252 7.87 -5.53 -9.90
N MET A 253 6.76 -5.23 -9.22
CA MET A 253 6.14 -3.90 -9.19
C MET A 253 6.84 -2.89 -8.25
N GLY A 254 7.85 -3.32 -7.51
CA GLY A 254 8.48 -2.53 -6.46
C GLY A 254 7.59 -2.38 -5.23
N ALA A 255 8.06 -1.63 -4.23
CA ALA A 255 7.33 -1.41 -2.99
C ALA A 255 7.38 0.06 -2.58
N PHE A 256 6.55 0.40 -1.60
CA PHE A 256 6.54 1.71 -0.98
C PHE A 256 6.79 1.59 0.53
N LEU A 257 7.54 2.54 1.06
CA LEU A 257 7.72 2.70 2.50
C LEU A 257 6.87 3.87 2.99
N THR A 258 6.07 3.64 4.03
CA THR A 258 5.28 4.69 4.65
C THR A 258 5.95 5.12 5.97
N PRO A 259 6.28 6.40 6.16
CA PRO A 259 7.08 6.90 7.28
C PRO A 259 6.27 6.94 8.59
N VAL A 260 5.79 5.79 9.07
CA VAL A 260 4.98 5.68 10.28
C VAL A 260 5.72 4.92 11.34
N GLY A 261 5.93 5.55 12.49
CA GLY A 261 6.61 4.92 13.62
C GLY A 261 5.84 3.82 14.30
N PHE A 262 6.60 2.93 14.94
CA PHE A 262 6.05 1.91 15.81
C PHE A 262 5.79 2.48 17.20
N LYS A 263 4.51 2.56 17.61
CA LYS A 263 4.07 3.17 18.88
C LYS A 263 4.67 2.52 20.12
N GLU A 264 4.96 1.22 20.06
CA GLU A 264 5.49 0.44 21.19
C GLU A 264 7.02 0.36 21.18
N ALA A 265 7.69 0.99 20.20
CA ALA A 265 9.14 1.07 20.20
C ALA A 265 9.60 1.89 21.41
N LYS A 266 10.01 1.21 22.47
CA LYS A 266 10.87 1.77 23.53
C LYS A 266 12.30 2.02 23.04
N ILE A 267 12.54 2.01 21.72
CA ILE A 267 13.80 2.40 21.12
C ILE A 267 13.93 3.92 21.30
N ARG A 268 14.21 4.31 22.55
CA ARG A 268 14.76 5.59 22.96
C ARG A 268 16.24 5.57 22.58
N PHE A 269 16.56 5.63 21.30
CA PHE A 269 17.79 6.35 20.95
C PHE A 269 17.44 7.83 21.10
N LEU A 270 17.53 8.28 22.36
CA LEU A 270 17.63 9.66 22.85
C LEU A 270 16.67 10.70 22.21
N ASN A 271 15.52 10.91 22.86
CA ASN A 271 14.70 12.15 22.81
C ASN A 271 14.21 12.69 21.44
N GLY A 272 14.21 11.90 20.36
CA GLY A 272 13.51 12.23 19.13
C GLY A 272 13.07 10.94 18.45
N GLY A 273 11.76 10.72 18.32
CA GLY A 273 11.18 9.46 17.88
C GLY A 273 11.81 8.93 16.59
N ILE A 274 12.66 7.91 16.71
CA ILE A 274 13.07 7.08 15.58
C ILE A 274 11.92 6.12 15.32
N ALA A 275 11.07 6.61 14.45
CA ALA A 275 9.91 5.91 13.99
C ALA A 275 10.35 4.93 12.89
N SER A 276 10.36 3.65 13.25
CA SER A 276 10.60 2.56 12.32
C SER A 276 9.57 2.62 11.19
N THR A 277 9.97 2.65 9.92
CA THR A 277 9.09 2.90 8.78
C THR A 277 8.43 1.60 8.32
N GLN A 278 7.10 1.58 8.18
CA GLN A 278 6.37 0.38 7.78
C GLN A 278 6.63 0.05 6.31
N VAL A 279 7.08 -1.17 6.04
CA VAL A 279 7.13 -1.75 4.70
C VAL A 279 5.72 -2.23 4.36
N ARG A 280 5.10 -1.61 3.35
CA ARG A 280 3.78 -2.02 2.85
C ARG A 280 3.90 -2.65 1.48
#